data_AF-A0A2E1X8Z9-F1
#
_entry.id   AF-A0A2E1X8Z9-F1
#
_cell.length_a   1.000
_cell.length_b   1.000
_cell.length_c   1.000
_cell.angle_alpha   90.00
_cell.angle_beta   90.00
_cell.angle_gamma   90.00
#
_symmetry.space_group_name_H-M   'P 1'
#
loop_
_entity.id
_entity.type
_entity.pdbx_description
1 polymer ?
#
loop_
_entity_poly.entity_id
_entity_poly.type
_entity_poly.pdbx_seq_one_letter_code
_entity_poly.pdbx_strand_id
1 'polypeptide(L)'
;MMAFAEDADPRFSEKRQDADEKPAKFADKEKKRARIAFTGEEWGFGYQATKKFLELARERRTVPDAGFGAMELKVEREFDEASKNNRFDYQNPDTQPLRTKEQALMAVQQNIADFAIVPFYNPYSGYDYESLRAVASLSRLRGVQQIEASDHYCLAVHESQLYDIVQSSHPGTGFSALQRRMRKSWGLVDTGSGNTPSGEAGYDGEMPRAGLPIDMADQKLIRDRIDVVFAGPDASRRCKAKLDGMRAIGVDVQETAQMVEPHRELARMARSAVSNTRQTNTFFDPISGETRHFSTLGAEAQNGRLFAMVLPYEVAMRSSDYMIIDHNFEQGDPMKTRFMVVENNPDHTLYEDRYRTTDAKTGYWTRRLATIANPHLGDAVPAGLMRMLGMGVGALAILLLVLGAYGMSASMTALSLPQGLEWISSLTATGALGLGLAAAAASFVMLSSQATGSRGVRAMFLFRRDKTAASIGDIENYLRNYGVRHTVVRIDEDSNRDAPASMVLDVEFDPEDFKYGPFAMLFRRARGSVVNGAVKKAFARWKNRGVTLLAAMPIEAGQAQLPKHTPRRWWSEAVSDWLADATETWFIRLSRILFFYVLPAALVLAIVLKFLNAW
;
A
#
# COMPACT_ATOMS: atom_id res chain seq x y z
N MET A 1 -66.27 -37.76 -35.92
CA MET A 1 -66.07 -38.16 -34.51
C MET A 1 -64.72 -37.63 -34.07
N MET A 2 -64.71 -36.95 -32.92
CA MET A 2 -63.57 -36.45 -32.12
C MET A 2 -62.73 -35.28 -32.63
N ALA A 3 -62.61 -34.32 -31.72
CA ALA A 3 -61.78 -33.12 -31.73
C ALA A 3 -60.33 -33.45 -31.34
N PHE A 4 -59.40 -32.57 -31.72
CA PHE A 4 -58.34 -32.06 -30.86
C PHE A 4 -57.88 -30.70 -31.42
N ALA A 5 -57.91 -29.69 -30.55
CA ALA A 5 -57.24 -28.41 -30.72
C ALA A 5 -55.84 -28.54 -30.10
N GLU A 6 -54.82 -28.00 -30.75
CA GLU A 6 -53.49 -27.80 -30.17
C GLU A 6 -53.11 -26.32 -30.23
N ASP A 7 -52.54 -25.90 -29.11
CA ASP A 7 -52.20 -24.56 -28.66
C ASP A 7 -51.08 -23.88 -29.45
N ALA A 8 -51.15 -22.55 -29.38
CA ALA A 8 -50.25 -21.58 -29.98
C ALA A 8 -48.86 -21.52 -29.30
N ASP A 9 -47.82 -21.33 -30.12
CA ASP A 9 -46.44 -21.01 -29.72
C ASP A 9 -46.21 -19.49 -29.84
N PRO A 10 -45.99 -18.73 -28.74
CA PRO A 10 -45.81 -17.29 -28.78
C PRO A 10 -44.32 -16.94 -28.78
N ARG A 11 -43.65 -17.09 -29.93
CA ARG A 11 -42.26 -16.60 -30.08
C ARG A 11 -42.03 -15.63 -31.23
N PHE A 12 -43.05 -15.31 -32.01
CA PHE A 12 -42.86 -14.44 -33.18
C PHE A 12 -44.08 -13.58 -33.49
N SER A 13 -44.32 -12.56 -32.68
CA SER A 13 -44.89 -11.29 -33.18
C SER A 13 -45.06 -10.28 -32.04
N GLU A 14 -44.29 -9.20 -32.06
CA GLU A 14 -44.84 -7.84 -32.11
C GLU A 14 -43.68 -6.82 -32.08
N LYS A 15 -43.38 -6.24 -33.25
CA LYS A 15 -42.73 -4.94 -33.34
C LYS A 15 -43.72 -3.89 -32.84
N ARG A 16 -43.58 -3.41 -31.61
CA ARG A 16 -44.12 -2.10 -31.22
C ARG A 16 -43.10 -1.02 -31.54
N GLN A 17 -43.50 -0.13 -32.44
CA GLN A 17 -42.89 1.18 -32.64
C GLN A 17 -43.36 2.06 -31.48
N ASP A 18 -42.52 2.24 -30.46
CA ASP A 18 -42.68 3.32 -29.50
C ASP A 18 -41.83 4.50 -30.00
N ALA A 19 -42.49 5.37 -30.76
CA ALA A 19 -42.12 6.76 -30.90
C ALA A 19 -42.65 7.51 -29.66
N ASP A 20 -41.85 8.48 -29.18
CA ASP A 20 -42.12 9.37 -28.04
C ASP A 20 -41.69 8.90 -26.64
N GLU A 21 -40.42 8.52 -26.49
CA GLU A 21 -39.69 8.75 -25.23
C GLU A 21 -38.48 9.66 -25.47
N LYS A 22 -38.54 10.86 -24.90
CA LYS A 22 -37.38 11.76 -24.78
C LYS A 22 -36.25 10.98 -24.10
N PRO A 23 -35.00 11.01 -24.61
CA PRO A 23 -33.93 10.23 -24.03
C PRO A 23 -33.65 10.74 -22.61
N ALA A 24 -34.02 9.94 -21.61
CA ALA A 24 -33.48 10.05 -20.28
C ALA A 24 -31.96 9.84 -20.38
N LYS A 25 -31.24 10.93 -20.57
CA LYS A 25 -29.78 10.96 -20.37
C LYS A 25 -29.55 10.50 -18.93
N PHE A 26 -28.78 9.43 -18.78
CA PHE A 26 -28.37 8.78 -17.52
C PHE A 26 -29.37 7.78 -16.91
N ALA A 27 -29.87 6.83 -17.70
CA ALA A 27 -30.12 5.49 -17.14
C ALA A 27 -28.77 4.89 -16.73
N ASP A 28 -28.63 4.54 -15.44
CA ASP A 28 -27.46 3.89 -14.87
C ASP A 28 -27.06 2.67 -15.72
N LYS A 29 -25.93 2.75 -16.42
CA LYS A 29 -25.35 1.57 -17.06
C LYS A 29 -25.08 0.54 -15.97
N GLU A 30 -25.62 -0.67 -16.11
CA GLU A 30 -25.35 -1.78 -15.20
C GLU A 30 -23.84 -1.89 -14.96
N LYS A 31 -23.45 -1.72 -13.69
CA LYS A 31 -22.04 -1.75 -13.30
C LYS A 31 -21.53 -3.19 -13.45
N LYS A 32 -20.36 -3.33 -14.08
CA LYS A 32 -19.72 -4.64 -14.29
C LYS A 32 -19.19 -5.15 -12.95
N ARG A 33 -19.37 -6.42 -12.62
CA ARG A 33 -18.73 -7.03 -11.42
C ARG A 33 -17.21 -6.94 -11.54
N ALA A 34 -16.55 -6.47 -10.48
CA ALA A 34 -15.08 -6.44 -10.43
C ALA A 34 -14.52 -7.86 -10.33
N ARG A 35 -13.67 -8.27 -11.28
CA ARG A 35 -12.96 -9.56 -11.22
C ARG A 35 -11.58 -9.36 -10.60
N ILE A 36 -11.31 -10.01 -9.49
CA ILE A 36 -10.08 -9.82 -8.71
C ILE A 36 -9.34 -11.15 -8.60
N ALA A 37 -8.17 -11.20 -9.22
CA ALA A 37 -7.22 -12.28 -9.03
C ALA A 37 -6.37 -11.99 -7.78
N PHE A 38 -6.12 -12.98 -6.95
CA PHE A 38 -5.17 -12.83 -5.84
C PHE A 38 -4.28 -14.05 -5.72
N THR A 39 -3.07 -13.85 -5.19
CA THR A 39 -2.10 -14.92 -5.03
C THR A 39 -2.32 -15.68 -3.74
N GLY A 40 -2.19 -17.00 -3.82
CA GLY A 40 -2.22 -17.88 -2.66
C GLY A 40 -3.58 -18.51 -2.46
N GLU A 41 -3.81 -18.93 -1.22
CA GLU A 41 -4.93 -19.78 -0.84
C GLU A 41 -6.24 -19.00 -0.67
N GLU A 42 -7.35 -19.72 -0.85
CA GLU A 42 -8.65 -19.29 -0.35
C GLU A 42 -8.54 -18.96 1.15
N TRP A 43 -9.07 -17.81 1.55
CA TRP A 43 -9.07 -17.31 2.94
C TRP A 43 -7.70 -16.92 3.52
N GLY A 44 -6.59 -17.12 2.79
CA GLY A 44 -5.25 -16.73 3.22
C GLY A 44 -5.02 -15.20 3.21
N PHE A 45 -3.77 -14.78 3.40
CA PHE A 45 -3.40 -13.37 3.42
C PHE A 45 -3.82 -12.61 2.15
N GLY A 46 -3.76 -13.25 0.97
CA GLY A 46 -4.21 -12.66 -0.29
C GLY A 46 -5.72 -12.40 -0.33
N TYR A 47 -6.51 -13.31 0.25
CA TYR A 47 -7.95 -13.11 0.40
C TYR A 47 -8.28 -11.97 1.38
N GLN A 48 -7.59 -11.90 2.51
CA GLN A 48 -7.77 -10.79 3.47
C GLN A 48 -7.40 -9.44 2.86
N ALA A 49 -6.32 -9.39 2.07
CA ALA A 49 -5.96 -8.20 1.31
C ALA A 49 -7.06 -7.84 0.30
N THR A 50 -7.67 -8.84 -0.34
CA THR A 50 -8.82 -8.66 -1.24
C THR A 50 -10.04 -8.11 -0.53
N LYS A 51 -10.35 -8.60 0.68
CA LYS A 51 -11.45 -8.07 1.49
C LYS A 51 -11.23 -6.60 1.85
N LYS A 52 -10.03 -6.26 2.36
CA LYS A 52 -9.67 -4.86 2.68
C LYS A 52 -9.67 -3.96 1.44
N PHE A 53 -9.24 -4.48 0.29
CA PHE A 53 -9.33 -3.75 -0.99
C PHE A 53 -10.78 -3.36 -1.29
N LEU A 54 -11.68 -4.34 -1.21
CA LEU A 54 -13.09 -4.18 -1.53
C LEU A 54 -13.79 -3.25 -0.54
N GLU A 55 -13.47 -3.34 0.75
CA GLU A 55 -13.96 -2.40 1.77
C GLU A 55 -13.58 -0.96 1.41
N LEU A 56 -12.29 -0.70 1.15
CA LEU A 56 -11.82 0.63 0.75
C LEU A 56 -12.43 1.10 -0.58
N ALA A 57 -12.60 0.20 -1.55
CA ALA A 57 -13.21 0.52 -2.84
C ALA A 57 -14.71 0.85 -2.71
N ARG A 58 -15.43 0.16 -1.80
CA ARG A 58 -16.85 0.44 -1.49
C ARG A 58 -17.01 1.79 -0.81
N GLU A 59 -16.17 2.07 0.20
CA GLU A 59 -16.18 3.35 0.92
C GLU A 59 -15.92 4.53 -0.03
N ARG A 60 -14.92 4.39 -0.91
CA ARG A 60 -14.52 5.43 -1.86
C ARG A 60 -15.37 5.45 -3.13
N ARG A 61 -16.22 4.43 -3.32
CA ARG A 61 -16.96 4.11 -4.57
C ARG A 61 -16.09 4.03 -5.83
N THR A 62 -14.76 4.04 -5.66
CA THR A 62 -13.76 4.21 -6.71
C THR A 62 -12.42 3.61 -6.24
N VAL A 63 -11.57 3.23 -7.18
CA VAL A 63 -10.21 2.72 -6.91
C VAL A 63 -9.19 3.74 -7.46
N PRO A 64 -8.11 4.06 -6.73
CA PRO A 64 -7.02 4.87 -7.27
C PRO A 64 -6.48 4.25 -8.56
N ASP A 65 -6.24 5.05 -9.59
CA ASP A 65 -5.86 4.61 -10.94
C ASP A 65 -4.43 5.04 -11.30
N ALA A 66 -3.57 5.17 -10.29
CA ALA A 66 -2.25 5.78 -10.43
C ALA A 66 -2.27 7.17 -11.12
N GLY A 67 -3.35 7.95 -10.97
CA GLY A 67 -3.49 9.30 -11.51
C GLY A 67 -3.85 9.37 -13.00
N PHE A 68 -4.49 8.33 -13.54
CA PHE A 68 -4.81 8.23 -14.97
C PHE A 68 -6.02 9.09 -15.36
N GLY A 69 -7.11 9.02 -14.61
CA GLY A 69 -8.41 9.62 -14.92
C GLY A 69 -8.38 11.15 -14.96
N ALA A 70 -7.44 11.78 -14.26
CA ALA A 70 -7.23 13.23 -14.34
C ALA A 70 -6.63 13.72 -15.68
N MET A 71 -6.14 12.81 -16.53
CA MET A 71 -5.60 13.12 -17.86
C MET A 71 -6.65 13.02 -18.98
N GLU A 72 -7.87 12.54 -18.68
CA GLU A 72 -8.95 12.29 -19.64
C GLU A 72 -9.46 13.55 -20.38
N LEU A 73 -9.09 14.76 -19.94
CA LEU A 73 -9.48 15.99 -20.65
C LEU A 73 -8.86 16.14 -22.05
N LYS A 74 -7.88 15.29 -22.47
CA LYS A 74 -7.21 15.41 -23.79
C LYS A 74 -6.75 14.11 -24.47
N VAL A 75 -7.00 12.92 -23.92
CA VAL A 75 -6.51 11.65 -24.53
C VAL A 75 -7.67 10.95 -25.26
N GLU A 76 -7.40 10.48 -26.48
CA GLU A 76 -8.38 9.98 -27.46
C GLU A 76 -9.19 8.75 -26.99
N ARG A 77 -10.40 8.63 -27.55
CA ARG A 77 -11.47 7.65 -27.29
C ARG A 77 -11.07 6.16 -27.34
N GLU A 78 -9.90 5.80 -27.85
CA GLU A 78 -9.51 4.39 -28.08
C GLU A 78 -9.02 3.65 -26.82
N PHE A 79 -8.75 4.36 -25.72
CA PHE A 79 -8.33 3.75 -24.44
C PHE A 79 -9.26 4.09 -23.26
N ASP A 80 -10.45 4.66 -23.54
CA ASP A 80 -11.53 4.96 -22.58
C ASP A 80 -12.06 3.74 -21.82
N GLU A 81 -11.71 2.53 -22.29
CA GLU A 81 -12.07 1.26 -21.66
C GLU A 81 -11.11 0.83 -20.54
N ALA A 82 -9.95 1.47 -20.38
CA ALA A 82 -8.95 1.05 -19.41
C ALA A 82 -9.15 1.68 -18.01
N SER A 83 -9.63 2.92 -17.89
CA SER A 83 -9.56 3.70 -16.63
C SER A 83 -10.86 3.92 -15.86
N LYS A 84 -11.99 3.33 -16.27
CA LYS A 84 -13.27 3.63 -15.61
C LYS A 84 -13.46 2.77 -14.36
N ASN A 85 -12.69 3.03 -13.31
CA ASN A 85 -12.88 2.41 -11.98
C ASN A 85 -14.28 2.67 -11.38
N ASN A 86 -15.02 3.65 -11.91
CA ASN A 86 -16.41 3.94 -11.57
C ASN A 86 -17.43 2.99 -12.23
N ARG A 87 -17.00 2.17 -13.22
CA ARG A 87 -17.86 1.22 -13.93
C ARG A 87 -18.09 -0.07 -13.15
N PHE A 88 -17.29 -0.31 -12.12
CA PHE A 88 -17.30 -1.58 -11.42
C PHE A 88 -18.29 -1.55 -10.24
N ASP A 89 -19.00 -2.68 -10.06
CA ASP A 89 -19.72 -2.97 -8.85
C ASP A 89 -18.77 -3.71 -7.89
N TYR A 90 -18.41 -3.03 -6.78
CA TYR A 90 -17.60 -3.58 -5.71
C TYR A 90 -18.44 -4.29 -4.63
N GLN A 91 -19.77 -4.21 -4.70
CA GLN A 91 -20.65 -4.93 -3.76
C GLN A 91 -20.63 -6.42 -4.04
N ASN A 92 -20.69 -6.82 -5.32
CA ASN A 92 -20.70 -8.22 -5.75
C ASN A 92 -19.46 -8.56 -6.61
N PRO A 93 -18.25 -8.58 -6.03
CA PRO A 93 -17.04 -8.89 -6.77
C PRO A 93 -16.93 -10.39 -7.04
N ASP A 94 -16.24 -10.72 -8.12
CA ASP A 94 -15.82 -12.08 -8.43
C ASP A 94 -14.34 -12.22 -8.04
N THR A 95 -14.03 -13.12 -7.12
CA THR A 95 -12.68 -13.26 -6.57
C THR A 95 -12.11 -14.62 -6.94
N GLN A 96 -10.92 -14.64 -7.54
CA GLN A 96 -10.28 -15.84 -8.05
C GLN A 96 -8.94 -16.08 -7.33
N PRO A 97 -8.84 -17.12 -6.49
CA PRO A 97 -7.56 -17.55 -5.94
C PRO A 97 -6.70 -18.16 -7.05
N LEU A 98 -5.44 -17.75 -7.13
CA LEU A 98 -4.47 -18.29 -8.09
C LEU A 98 -3.20 -18.73 -7.37
N ARG A 99 -2.65 -19.86 -7.83
CA ARG A 99 -1.53 -20.54 -7.17
C ARG A 99 -0.24 -19.74 -7.18
N THR A 100 0.03 -19.07 -8.29
CA THR A 100 1.29 -18.33 -8.48
C THR A 100 1.06 -16.85 -8.70
N LYS A 101 2.06 -16.06 -8.30
CA LYS A 101 2.05 -14.61 -8.42
C LYS A 101 2.01 -14.17 -9.89
N GLU A 102 2.74 -14.88 -10.73
CA GLU A 102 2.75 -14.67 -12.18
C GLU A 102 1.38 -14.96 -12.81
N GLN A 103 0.69 -16.04 -12.40
CA GLN A 103 -0.66 -16.32 -12.91
C GLN A 103 -1.65 -15.20 -12.57
N ALA A 104 -1.61 -14.66 -11.36
CA ALA A 104 -2.46 -13.54 -10.97
C ALA A 104 -2.19 -12.29 -11.82
N LEU A 105 -0.93 -11.98 -12.08
CA LEU A 105 -0.54 -10.86 -12.94
C LEU A 105 -0.93 -11.09 -14.41
N MET A 106 -0.74 -12.31 -14.93
CA MET A 106 -1.12 -12.69 -16.29
C MET A 106 -2.62 -12.63 -16.50
N ALA A 107 -3.43 -12.99 -15.50
CA ALA A 107 -4.88 -12.88 -15.57
C ALA A 107 -5.33 -11.42 -15.82
N VAL A 108 -4.65 -10.44 -15.22
CA VAL A 108 -4.93 -9.01 -15.49
C VAL A 108 -4.43 -8.59 -16.86
N GLN A 109 -3.24 -9.04 -17.26
CA GLN A 109 -2.70 -8.71 -18.58
C GLN A 109 -3.59 -9.25 -19.73
N GLN A 110 -4.19 -10.43 -19.53
CA GLN A 110 -5.12 -11.06 -20.46
C GLN A 110 -6.56 -10.53 -20.34
N ASN A 111 -6.82 -9.56 -19.45
CA ASN A 111 -8.14 -9.02 -19.13
C ASN A 111 -9.16 -10.08 -18.63
N ILE A 112 -8.67 -11.20 -18.09
CA ILE A 112 -9.48 -12.21 -17.40
C ILE A 112 -9.88 -11.68 -16.02
N ALA A 113 -8.94 -11.06 -15.31
CA ALA A 113 -9.18 -10.29 -14.11
C ALA A 113 -9.04 -8.79 -14.41
N ASP A 114 -9.72 -7.95 -13.66
CA ASP A 114 -9.60 -6.49 -13.75
C ASP A 114 -8.50 -6.00 -12.78
N PHE A 115 -8.33 -6.66 -11.62
CA PHE A 115 -7.29 -6.36 -10.63
C PHE A 115 -6.54 -7.64 -10.20
N ALA A 116 -5.26 -7.49 -9.86
CA ALA A 116 -4.44 -8.54 -9.24
C ALA A 116 -3.90 -8.07 -7.88
N ILE A 117 -3.99 -8.91 -6.86
CA ILE A 117 -3.48 -8.61 -5.51
C ILE A 117 -2.31 -9.54 -5.21
N VAL A 118 -1.11 -8.94 -5.10
CA VAL A 118 0.18 -9.65 -5.07
C VAL A 118 1.01 -9.14 -3.90
N PRO A 119 1.60 -10.01 -3.05
CA PRO A 119 2.50 -9.56 -1.99
C PRO A 119 3.77 -8.97 -2.60
N PHE A 120 4.26 -7.86 -2.05
CA PHE A 120 5.54 -7.29 -2.50
C PHE A 120 6.51 -7.02 -1.36
N TYR A 121 6.03 -7.01 -0.11
CA TYR A 121 6.86 -6.82 1.06
C TYR A 121 6.29 -7.55 2.27
N ASN A 122 7.15 -8.25 3.00
CA ASN A 122 6.85 -8.89 4.27
C ASN A 122 7.96 -8.51 5.27
N PRO A 123 7.63 -8.13 6.52
CA PRO A 123 8.63 -7.74 7.52
C PRO A 123 9.73 -8.80 7.79
N TYR A 124 9.43 -10.09 7.63
CA TYR A 124 10.39 -11.17 7.90
C TYR A 124 11.21 -11.62 6.67
N SER A 125 10.65 -11.52 5.46
CA SER A 125 11.33 -11.92 4.22
C SER A 125 11.81 -10.74 3.38
N GLY A 126 11.46 -9.51 3.76
CA GLY A 126 11.79 -8.28 3.04
C GLY A 126 10.95 -8.11 1.78
N TYR A 127 11.56 -7.58 0.73
CA TYR A 127 10.90 -7.42 -0.57
C TYR A 127 10.77 -8.77 -1.28
N ASP A 128 9.60 -9.00 -1.86
CA ASP A 128 9.35 -10.17 -2.69
C ASP A 128 9.84 -9.92 -4.11
N TYR A 129 11.07 -10.38 -4.39
CA TYR A 129 11.74 -10.17 -5.66
C TYR A 129 10.99 -10.79 -6.84
N GLU A 130 10.29 -11.90 -6.64
CA GLU A 130 9.50 -12.58 -7.68
C GLU A 130 8.36 -11.69 -8.17
N SER A 131 7.59 -11.10 -7.25
CA SER A 131 6.49 -10.19 -7.57
C SER A 131 6.99 -8.93 -8.26
N LEU A 132 8.06 -8.33 -7.74
CA LEU A 132 8.66 -7.13 -8.36
C LEU A 132 9.19 -7.42 -9.76
N ARG A 133 9.82 -8.59 -9.96
CA ARG A 133 10.31 -9.04 -11.27
C ARG A 133 9.17 -9.30 -12.25
N ALA A 134 8.12 -9.96 -11.80
CA ALA A 134 6.95 -10.27 -12.64
C ALA A 134 6.21 -9.00 -13.06
N VAL A 135 6.06 -8.02 -12.16
CA VAL A 135 5.48 -6.71 -12.52
C VAL A 135 6.42 -5.93 -13.45
N ALA A 136 7.74 -6.02 -13.24
CA ALA A 136 8.75 -5.36 -14.08
C ALA A 136 8.80 -5.88 -15.52
N SER A 137 8.54 -7.18 -15.73
CA SER A 137 8.51 -7.79 -17.07
C SER A 137 7.25 -7.39 -17.84
N LEU A 138 6.15 -7.13 -17.14
CA LEU A 138 4.85 -6.83 -17.73
C LEU A 138 4.59 -5.31 -17.86
N SER A 139 5.06 -4.73 -18.96
CA SER A 139 5.03 -3.27 -19.22
C SER A 139 3.65 -2.57 -19.18
N ARG A 140 2.55 -3.33 -19.23
CA ARG A 140 1.18 -2.79 -19.16
C ARG A 140 0.63 -2.75 -17.74
N LEU A 141 1.23 -3.49 -16.82
CA LEU A 141 0.75 -3.61 -15.45
C LEU A 141 1.36 -2.53 -14.56
N ARG A 142 0.58 -2.03 -13.61
CA ARG A 142 1.06 -1.05 -12.63
C ARG A 142 0.41 -1.26 -11.28
N GLY A 143 1.20 -1.10 -10.22
CA GLY A 143 0.70 -0.99 -8.85
C GLY A 143 -0.05 0.31 -8.65
N VAL A 144 -1.34 0.23 -8.33
CA VAL A 144 -2.23 1.39 -8.17
C VAL A 144 -2.58 1.69 -6.71
N GLN A 145 -2.58 0.66 -5.86
CA GLN A 145 -2.89 0.80 -4.45
C GLN A 145 -2.07 -0.18 -3.62
N GLN A 146 -1.73 0.24 -2.40
CA GLN A 146 -1.10 -0.60 -1.39
C GLN A 146 -2.13 -1.02 -0.36
N ILE A 147 -2.07 -2.28 0.07
CA ILE A 147 -2.95 -2.85 1.09
C ILE A 147 -2.12 -3.62 2.11
N GLU A 148 -2.51 -3.53 3.37
CA GLU A 148 -1.86 -4.26 4.46
C GLU A 148 -2.81 -5.33 5.00
N ALA A 149 -2.39 -6.59 4.93
CA ALA A 149 -3.09 -7.71 5.55
C ALA A 149 -2.23 -8.31 6.66
N SER A 150 -2.87 -8.69 7.75
CA SER A 150 -2.24 -9.27 8.92
C SER A 150 -3.16 -10.35 9.44
N ASP A 151 -2.58 -11.49 9.76
CA ASP A 151 -3.25 -12.62 10.37
C ASP A 151 -2.28 -13.26 11.35
N HIS A 152 -2.85 -13.94 12.35
CA HIS A 152 -2.09 -14.78 13.25
C HIS A 152 -1.88 -16.15 12.63
N TYR A 153 -0.77 -16.79 12.96
CA TYR A 153 -0.61 -18.21 12.72
C TYR A 153 -1.14 -19.03 13.89
N CYS A 154 -1.87 -20.10 13.57
CA CYS A 154 -2.36 -21.08 14.51
C CYS A 154 -1.83 -22.48 14.20
N LEU A 155 -1.74 -23.32 15.22
CA LEU A 155 -1.48 -24.74 15.08
C LEU A 155 -2.81 -25.47 14.92
N ALA A 156 -2.99 -26.17 13.80
CA ALA A 156 -4.20 -26.90 13.49
C ALA A 156 -3.89 -28.35 13.09
N VAL A 157 -4.86 -29.24 13.30
CA VAL A 157 -4.79 -30.66 12.93
C VAL A 157 -6.01 -31.00 12.08
N HIS A 158 -5.84 -31.91 11.13
CA HIS A 158 -6.94 -32.37 10.29
C HIS A 158 -7.95 -33.19 11.11
N GLU A 159 -9.22 -32.81 11.04
CA GLU A 159 -10.27 -33.31 11.93
C GLU A 159 -10.43 -34.84 11.85
N SER A 160 -10.33 -35.39 10.64
CA SER A 160 -10.49 -36.85 10.42
C SER A 160 -9.45 -37.69 11.17
N GLN A 161 -8.21 -37.22 11.30
CA GLN A 161 -7.15 -37.97 11.97
C GLN A 161 -7.37 -37.98 13.48
N LEU A 162 -7.84 -36.86 14.01
CA LEU A 162 -8.21 -36.80 15.41
C LEU A 162 -9.37 -37.75 15.72
N TYR A 163 -10.37 -37.85 14.83
CA TYR A 163 -11.45 -38.82 15.01
C TYR A 163 -10.96 -40.25 15.08
N ASP A 164 -10.04 -40.64 14.21
CA ASP A 164 -9.53 -42.01 14.20
C ASP A 164 -8.74 -42.33 15.48
N ILE A 165 -7.95 -41.38 15.99
CA ILE A 165 -7.24 -41.52 17.28
C ILE A 165 -8.23 -41.60 18.45
N VAL A 166 -9.22 -40.71 18.47
CA VAL A 166 -10.24 -40.67 19.53
C VAL A 166 -11.08 -41.95 19.55
N GLN A 167 -11.53 -42.43 18.39
CA GLN A 167 -12.34 -43.65 18.29
C GLN A 167 -11.55 -44.92 18.56
N SER A 168 -10.26 -44.94 18.22
CA SER A 168 -9.40 -46.09 18.52
C SER A 168 -8.94 -46.12 19.98
N SER A 169 -8.96 -44.99 20.69
CA SER A 169 -8.49 -44.90 22.09
C SER A 169 -9.28 -45.79 23.07
N HIS A 170 -8.58 -46.34 24.07
CA HIS A 170 -9.23 -47.20 25.07
C HIS A 170 -10.28 -46.42 25.88
N PRO A 171 -11.45 -47.04 26.18
CA PRO A 171 -12.45 -46.44 27.06
C PRO A 171 -11.86 -46.09 28.42
N GLY A 172 -11.97 -44.84 28.84
CA GLY A 172 -11.41 -44.32 30.10
C GLY A 172 -10.11 -43.52 29.95
N THR A 173 -9.53 -43.45 28.75
CA THR A 173 -8.40 -42.55 28.44
C THR A 173 -8.88 -41.11 28.23
N GLY A 174 -7.98 -40.12 28.36
CA GLY A 174 -8.29 -38.70 28.08
C GLY A 174 -8.87 -38.46 26.67
N PHE A 175 -8.40 -39.20 25.66
CA PHE A 175 -8.93 -39.16 24.30
C PHE A 175 -10.37 -39.71 24.19
N SER A 176 -10.73 -40.75 24.94
CA SER A 176 -12.11 -41.26 24.97
C SER A 176 -13.09 -40.28 25.67
N ALA A 177 -12.59 -39.47 26.62
CA ALA A 177 -13.37 -38.41 27.28
C ALA A 177 -13.64 -37.23 26.33
N LEU A 178 -12.68 -36.92 25.45
CA LEU A 178 -12.86 -35.98 24.34
C LEU A 178 -14.05 -36.39 23.46
N GLN A 179 -14.20 -37.67 23.10
CA GLN A 179 -15.35 -38.14 22.30
C GLN A 179 -16.71 -37.84 22.95
N ARG A 180 -16.81 -38.03 24.28
CA ARG A 180 -18.06 -37.81 25.03
C ARG A 180 -18.41 -36.33 25.13
N ARG A 181 -17.40 -35.46 25.26
CA ARG A 181 -17.56 -33.99 25.27
C ARG A 181 -17.86 -33.45 23.87
N MET A 182 -17.17 -33.96 22.84
CA MET A 182 -17.39 -33.60 21.46
C MET A 182 -18.78 -34.03 20.96
N ARG A 183 -19.32 -35.20 21.35
CA ARG A 183 -20.69 -35.57 20.95
C ARG A 183 -21.79 -34.55 21.31
N LYS A 184 -21.60 -33.70 22.33
CA LYS A 184 -22.55 -32.62 22.67
C LYS A 184 -22.53 -31.43 21.70
N SER A 185 -21.42 -31.14 21.03
CA SER A 185 -21.34 -30.09 20.00
C SER A 185 -21.65 -30.61 18.60
N TRP A 186 -22.06 -31.88 18.47
CA TRP A 186 -22.24 -32.60 17.20
C TRP A 186 -23.70 -32.90 16.89
N GLY A 187 -24.58 -32.77 17.89
CA GLY A 187 -26.02 -32.62 17.68
C GLY A 187 -26.39 -31.14 17.71
N LEU A 188 -27.37 -30.76 16.89
CA LEU A 188 -28.09 -29.48 16.81
C LEU A 188 -27.40 -28.32 17.57
N VAL A 189 -26.90 -27.33 16.82
CA VAL A 189 -26.76 -25.97 17.36
C VAL A 189 -28.03 -25.68 18.15
N ASP A 190 -27.90 -25.44 19.45
CA ASP A 190 -29.01 -25.18 20.35
C ASP A 190 -29.90 -24.09 19.74
N THR A 191 -31.01 -24.50 19.11
CA THR A 191 -32.13 -23.63 18.74
C THR A 191 -32.87 -23.12 19.98
N GLY A 192 -32.31 -23.32 21.18
CA GLY A 192 -32.84 -22.91 22.47
C GLY A 192 -32.42 -21.52 22.93
N SER A 193 -31.47 -20.84 22.27
CA SER A 193 -31.14 -19.45 22.61
C SER A 193 -32.05 -18.45 21.90
N GLY A 194 -33.35 -18.49 22.20
CA GLY A 194 -34.28 -17.35 22.30
C GLY A 194 -34.29 -16.18 21.28
N ASN A 195 -33.62 -16.24 20.13
CA ASN A 195 -33.67 -15.21 19.10
C ASN A 195 -34.41 -15.75 17.88
N THR A 196 -35.62 -15.24 17.70
CA THR A 196 -36.52 -15.51 16.58
C THR A 196 -35.86 -15.24 15.22
N PRO A 197 -36.18 -16.05 14.19
CA PRO A 197 -35.70 -15.83 12.84
C PRO A 197 -36.58 -14.76 12.16
N SER A 198 -36.19 -13.49 12.29
CA SER A 198 -36.77 -12.40 11.51
C SER A 198 -35.68 -11.72 10.70
N GLY A 199 -35.69 -11.98 9.38
CA GLY A 199 -35.19 -11.08 8.33
C GLY A 199 -33.69 -10.77 8.29
N GLU A 200 -33.09 -10.95 7.11
CA GLU A 200 -31.77 -10.38 6.74
C GLU A 200 -30.51 -11.02 7.35
N ALA A 201 -30.50 -12.34 7.55
CA ALA A 201 -29.22 -13.07 7.62
C ALA A 201 -28.71 -13.32 6.18
N GLY A 202 -27.96 -12.35 5.65
CA GLY A 202 -27.02 -12.63 4.56
C GLY A 202 -26.05 -13.74 4.98
N TYR A 203 -25.36 -14.34 4.02
CA TYR A 203 -24.35 -15.41 4.19
C TYR A 203 -23.19 -15.09 5.16
N ASP A 204 -23.24 -13.96 5.88
CA ASP A 204 -22.33 -13.51 6.92
C ASP A 204 -22.81 -13.83 8.37
N GLY A 205 -23.98 -14.49 8.54
CA GLY A 205 -24.67 -14.64 9.83
C GLY A 205 -24.52 -15.95 10.63
N GLU A 206 -23.86 -16.98 10.12
CA GLU A 206 -23.56 -18.24 10.85
C GLU A 206 -22.07 -18.55 10.55
N MET A 207 -21.12 -18.71 11.48
CA MET A 207 -21.10 -19.45 12.74
C MET A 207 -19.88 -19.01 13.58
N PRO A 208 -19.93 -19.01 14.94
CA PRO A 208 -18.72 -19.07 15.73
C PRO A 208 -18.27 -20.54 15.82
N ARG A 209 -17.26 -20.92 15.04
CA ARG A 209 -16.34 -21.98 15.47
C ARG A 209 -14.90 -21.53 15.28
N ALA A 210 -14.50 -20.57 16.13
CA ALA A 210 -13.21 -20.76 16.81
C ALA A 210 -13.23 -22.20 17.34
N GLY A 211 -12.15 -22.95 17.11
CA GLY A 211 -12.07 -24.40 17.33
C GLY A 211 -12.88 -24.85 18.54
N LEU A 212 -13.53 -26.02 18.43
CA LEU A 212 -14.29 -26.69 19.50
C LEU A 212 -13.82 -26.19 20.87
N PRO A 213 -14.71 -25.83 21.82
CA PRO A 213 -14.30 -25.44 23.17
C PRO A 213 -13.65 -26.63 23.86
N ILE A 214 -12.40 -26.89 23.48
CA ILE A 214 -11.49 -27.89 23.94
C ILE A 214 -10.82 -27.20 25.10
N ASP A 215 -11.02 -27.79 26.27
CA ASP A 215 -10.40 -27.32 27.48
C ASP A 215 -8.87 -27.26 27.30
N MET A 216 -8.19 -26.39 28.01
CA MET A 216 -6.72 -26.25 27.93
C MET A 216 -6.02 -27.59 28.21
N ALA A 217 -6.62 -28.45 29.03
CA ALA A 217 -6.13 -29.80 29.29
C ALA A 217 -6.21 -30.71 28.05
N ASP A 218 -7.33 -30.64 27.33
CA ASP A 218 -7.57 -31.43 26.13
C ASP A 218 -6.69 -30.94 24.95
N GLN A 219 -6.44 -29.63 24.85
CA GLN A 219 -5.50 -29.06 23.87
C GLN A 219 -4.06 -29.54 24.11
N LYS A 220 -3.63 -29.60 25.38
CA LYS A 220 -2.31 -30.13 25.76
C LYS A 220 -2.17 -31.61 25.42
N LEU A 221 -3.19 -32.41 25.72
CA LEU A 221 -3.20 -33.85 25.43
C LEU A 221 -3.10 -34.13 23.92
N ILE A 222 -3.79 -33.34 23.09
CA ILE A 222 -3.67 -33.45 21.62
C ILE A 222 -2.28 -32.99 21.17
N ARG A 223 -1.78 -31.88 21.73
CA ARG A 223 -0.44 -31.34 21.42
C ARG A 223 0.68 -32.34 21.70
N ASP A 224 0.61 -33.04 22.83
CA ASP A 224 1.60 -34.05 23.22
C ASP A 224 1.58 -35.29 22.31
N ARG A 225 0.48 -35.51 21.57
CA ARG A 225 0.35 -36.63 20.62
C ARG A 225 0.77 -36.28 19.19
N ILE A 226 1.03 -35.01 18.87
CA ILE A 226 1.48 -34.59 17.54
C ILE A 226 2.86 -35.19 17.26
N ASP A 227 2.99 -35.93 16.15
CA ASP A 227 4.25 -36.56 15.78
C ASP A 227 5.03 -35.73 14.76
N VAL A 228 4.31 -35.08 13.82
CA VAL A 228 4.90 -34.30 12.73
C VAL A 228 4.17 -32.97 12.58
N VAL A 229 4.92 -31.87 12.45
CA VAL A 229 4.38 -30.52 12.20
C VAL A 229 4.90 -30.01 10.87
N PHE A 230 3.99 -29.60 9.99
CA PHE A 230 4.32 -28.92 8.75
C PHE A 230 4.19 -27.41 8.91
N ALA A 231 5.21 -26.68 8.48
CA ALA A 231 5.19 -25.22 8.46
C ALA A 231 5.73 -24.71 7.12
N GLY A 232 5.02 -23.74 6.51
CA GLY A 232 5.56 -23.00 5.38
C GLY A 232 6.77 -22.14 5.79
N PRO A 233 7.57 -21.65 4.83
CA PRO A 233 8.82 -20.93 5.13
C PRO A 233 8.61 -19.61 5.88
N ASP A 234 7.46 -18.95 5.69
CA ASP A 234 7.10 -17.75 6.46
C ASP A 234 6.58 -18.11 7.85
N ALA A 235 5.79 -19.17 7.96
CA ALA A 235 5.28 -19.68 9.23
C ALA A 235 6.41 -20.20 10.11
N SER A 236 7.41 -20.88 9.55
CA SER A 236 8.57 -21.41 10.29
C SER A 236 9.41 -20.30 10.91
N ARG A 237 9.59 -19.18 10.19
CA ARG A 237 10.29 -17.99 10.70
C ARG A 237 9.53 -17.31 11.82
N ARG A 238 8.21 -17.12 11.66
CA ARG A 238 7.33 -16.44 12.63
C ARG A 238 7.12 -17.27 13.90
N CYS A 239 6.94 -18.58 13.75
CA CYS A 239 6.65 -19.51 14.86
C CYS A 239 7.90 -20.23 15.38
N LYS A 240 9.11 -19.79 15.00
CA LYS A 240 10.39 -20.45 15.31
C LYS A 240 10.54 -20.95 16.74
N ALA A 241 10.34 -20.12 17.76
CA ALA A 241 10.54 -20.51 19.16
C ALA A 241 9.56 -21.61 19.62
N LYS A 242 8.30 -21.56 19.17
CA LYS A 242 7.32 -22.60 19.50
C LYS A 242 7.59 -23.90 18.74
N LEU A 243 8.03 -23.80 17.48
CA LEU A 243 8.46 -24.95 16.68
C LEU A 243 9.72 -25.61 17.27
N ASP A 244 10.70 -24.82 17.70
CA ASP A 244 11.91 -25.30 18.38
C ASP A 244 11.55 -25.98 19.71
N GLY A 245 10.56 -25.46 20.44
CA GLY A 245 10.00 -26.13 21.61
C GLY A 245 9.36 -27.49 21.29
N MET A 246 8.67 -27.62 20.15
CA MET A 246 8.14 -28.92 19.70
C MET A 246 9.25 -29.88 19.25
N ARG A 247 10.29 -29.39 18.57
CA ARG A 247 11.48 -30.19 18.22
C ARG A 247 12.16 -30.75 19.47
N ALA A 248 12.25 -29.96 20.55
CA ALA A 248 12.84 -30.41 21.81
C ALA A 248 12.05 -31.54 22.51
N ILE A 249 10.74 -31.63 22.25
CA ILE A 249 9.85 -32.70 22.76
C ILE A 249 9.98 -33.98 21.90
N GLY A 250 10.62 -33.91 20.73
CA GLY A 250 10.79 -35.03 19.80
C GLY A 250 9.82 -35.01 18.61
N VAL A 251 9.10 -33.91 18.39
CA VAL A 251 8.21 -33.73 17.24
C VAL A 251 9.04 -33.41 15.99
N ASP A 252 8.77 -34.09 14.87
CA ASP A 252 9.44 -33.82 13.60
C ASP A 252 8.82 -32.58 12.92
N VAL A 253 9.60 -31.52 12.74
CA VAL A 253 9.13 -30.28 12.11
C VAL A 253 9.66 -30.19 10.69
N GLN A 254 8.77 -30.38 9.72
CA GLN A 254 9.09 -30.36 8.30
C GLN A 254 8.70 -29.02 7.68
N GLU A 255 9.67 -28.34 7.07
CA GLU A 255 9.44 -27.08 6.36
C GLU A 255 9.06 -27.38 4.91
N THR A 256 7.89 -26.90 4.47
CA THR A 256 7.45 -27.10 3.09
C THR A 256 8.19 -26.14 2.16
N ALA A 257 8.67 -26.65 1.02
CA ALA A 257 9.50 -25.88 0.08
C ALA A 257 8.70 -24.80 -0.68
N GLN A 258 7.37 -24.93 -0.77
CA GLN A 258 6.50 -24.00 -1.50
C GLN A 258 5.41 -23.43 -0.60
N MET A 259 5.12 -22.14 -0.77
CA MET A 259 4.01 -21.43 -0.11
C MET A 259 2.62 -21.81 -0.64
N VAL A 260 2.54 -22.68 -1.64
CA VAL A 260 1.30 -22.90 -2.38
C VAL A 260 0.49 -24.02 -1.73
N GLU A 261 -0.63 -23.62 -1.14
CA GLU A 261 -1.67 -24.51 -0.63
C GLU A 261 -1.26 -25.53 0.46
N PRO A 262 -0.41 -25.19 1.49
CA PRO A 262 -0.09 -26.10 2.60
C PRO A 262 -1.32 -26.81 3.17
N HIS A 263 -2.46 -26.12 3.36
CA HIS A 263 -3.65 -26.79 3.90
C HIS A 263 -4.10 -27.95 2.98
N ARG A 264 -4.27 -27.75 1.66
CA ARG A 264 -4.71 -28.82 0.75
C ARG A 264 -3.72 -29.97 0.65
N GLU A 265 -2.42 -29.68 0.66
CA GLU A 265 -1.41 -30.73 0.68
C GLU A 265 -1.46 -31.54 1.98
N LEU A 266 -1.68 -30.88 3.12
CA LEU A 266 -1.89 -31.58 4.38
C LEU A 266 -3.20 -32.36 4.41
N ALA A 267 -4.30 -31.82 3.87
CA ALA A 267 -5.53 -32.60 3.74
C ALA A 267 -5.27 -33.87 2.90
N ARG A 268 -4.47 -33.76 1.83
CA ARG A 268 -4.08 -34.93 1.02
C ARG A 268 -3.23 -35.92 1.83
N MET A 269 -2.20 -35.45 2.53
CA MET A 269 -1.33 -36.31 3.34
C MET A 269 -2.09 -36.94 4.52
N ALA A 270 -2.91 -36.13 5.21
CA ALA A 270 -3.72 -36.56 6.33
C ALA A 270 -4.73 -37.63 5.91
N ARG A 271 -5.44 -37.42 4.79
CA ARG A 271 -6.35 -38.42 4.21
C ARG A 271 -5.62 -39.67 3.75
N SER A 272 -4.39 -39.56 3.23
CA SER A 272 -3.59 -40.74 2.85
C SER A 272 -3.08 -41.55 4.05
N ALA A 273 -2.97 -40.91 5.22
CA ALA A 273 -2.55 -41.56 6.47
C ALA A 273 -3.75 -42.02 7.33
N VAL A 274 -4.98 -41.67 6.96
CA VAL A 274 -6.20 -42.21 7.56
C VAL A 274 -6.29 -43.71 7.25
N SER A 275 -6.69 -44.50 8.23
CA SER A 275 -6.70 -45.96 8.10
C SER A 275 -7.76 -46.43 7.09
N ASN A 276 -7.32 -47.13 6.04
CA ASN A 276 -8.19 -47.78 5.06
C ASN A 276 -9.00 -48.95 5.64
N THR A 277 -8.73 -49.38 6.89
CA THR A 277 -9.43 -50.50 7.54
C THR A 277 -10.68 -50.07 8.31
N ARG A 278 -11.06 -48.79 8.26
CA ARG A 278 -12.24 -48.26 8.92
C ARG A 278 -13.51 -48.85 8.29
N GLN A 279 -14.29 -49.58 9.10
CA GLN A 279 -15.63 -50.05 8.72
C GLN A 279 -16.68 -49.28 9.51
N THR A 280 -17.53 -48.55 8.83
CA THR A 280 -18.70 -47.88 9.43
C THR A 280 -19.93 -48.77 9.24
N ASN A 281 -20.37 -49.42 10.32
CA ASN A 281 -21.59 -50.18 10.35
C ASN A 281 -22.72 -49.32 10.94
N THR A 282 -23.79 -49.15 10.19
CA THR A 282 -25.01 -48.49 10.66
C THR A 282 -25.95 -49.55 11.23
N PHE A 283 -26.12 -49.56 12.55
CA PHE A 283 -27.10 -50.43 13.20
C PHE A 283 -28.37 -49.64 13.47
N PHE A 284 -29.48 -50.10 12.88
CA PHE A 284 -30.80 -49.64 13.26
C PHE A 284 -31.24 -50.40 14.50
N ASP A 285 -31.54 -49.70 15.60
CA ASP A 285 -32.10 -50.32 16.79
C ASP A 285 -33.64 -50.35 16.65
N PRO A 286 -34.26 -51.52 16.41
CA PRO A 286 -35.69 -51.62 16.14
C PRO A 286 -36.56 -51.33 17.37
N ILE A 287 -35.99 -51.26 18.58
CA ILE A 287 -36.73 -50.98 19.81
C ILE A 287 -36.79 -49.48 20.11
N SER A 288 -35.70 -48.76 19.85
CA SER A 288 -35.61 -47.30 20.08
C SER A 288 -35.89 -46.46 18.83
N GLY A 289 -35.86 -47.06 17.64
CA GLY A 289 -35.98 -46.35 16.36
C GLY A 289 -34.74 -45.51 16.01
N GLU A 290 -33.68 -45.56 16.81
CA GLU A 290 -32.45 -44.81 16.60
C GLU A 290 -31.50 -45.54 15.64
N THR A 291 -31.01 -44.83 14.62
CA THR A 291 -29.86 -45.27 13.82
C THR A 291 -28.57 -44.99 14.59
N ARG A 292 -27.91 -46.04 15.05
CA ARG A 292 -26.60 -45.95 15.72
C ARG A 292 -25.48 -46.27 14.74
N HIS A 293 -24.60 -45.31 14.53
CA HIS A 293 -23.41 -45.49 13.72
C HIS A 293 -22.28 -46.07 14.58
N PHE A 294 -21.83 -47.29 14.27
CA PHE A 294 -20.67 -47.93 14.87
C PHE A 294 -19.53 -47.95 13.86
N SER A 295 -18.48 -47.18 14.14
CA SER A 295 -17.23 -47.23 13.38
C SER A 295 -16.29 -48.19 14.11
N THR A 296 -15.98 -49.32 13.50
CA THR A 296 -14.96 -50.26 14.01
C THR A 296 -13.64 -49.96 13.31
N LEU A 297 -12.64 -49.58 14.11
CA LEU A 297 -11.26 -49.33 13.70
C LEU A 297 -10.36 -50.44 14.27
N GLY A 298 -9.42 -50.93 13.47
CA GLY A 298 -8.39 -51.86 13.96
C GLY A 298 -7.42 -51.18 14.93
N ALA A 299 -6.75 -51.97 15.78
CA ALA A 299 -5.78 -51.47 16.78
C ALA A 299 -4.61 -50.68 16.16
N GLU A 300 -4.31 -50.90 14.87
CA GLU A 300 -3.29 -50.16 14.11
C GLU A 300 -3.56 -48.65 14.03
N ALA A 301 -4.83 -48.22 14.15
CA ALA A 301 -5.20 -46.80 14.13
C ALA A 301 -4.70 -46.02 15.36
N GLN A 302 -4.47 -46.66 16.50
CA GLN A 302 -3.91 -46.01 17.70
C GLN A 302 -2.46 -45.52 17.48
N ASN A 303 -1.70 -46.26 16.66
CA ASN A 303 -0.29 -45.99 16.36
C ASN A 303 -0.11 -45.09 15.12
N GLY A 304 -1.20 -44.62 14.51
CA GLY A 304 -1.14 -43.68 13.40
C GLY A 304 -0.41 -42.40 13.78
N ARG A 305 0.37 -41.85 12.85
CA ARG A 305 1.05 -40.57 13.08
C ARG A 305 0.06 -39.42 13.02
N LEU A 306 0.07 -38.55 14.02
CA LEU A 306 -0.74 -37.34 14.00
C LEU A 306 0.04 -36.19 13.34
N PHE A 307 -0.52 -35.66 12.25
CA PHE A 307 0.08 -34.55 11.52
C PHE A 307 -0.61 -33.24 11.92
N ALA A 308 0.19 -32.24 12.25
CA ALA A 308 -0.26 -30.89 12.50
C ALA A 308 0.31 -29.92 11.47
N MET A 309 -0.34 -28.76 11.34
CA MET A 309 0.05 -27.70 10.43
C MET A 309 0.02 -26.35 11.11
N VAL A 310 0.96 -25.49 10.71
CA VAL A 310 0.89 -24.07 11.01
C VAL A 310 0.22 -23.34 9.85
N LEU A 311 -0.98 -22.81 10.08
CA LEU A 311 -1.82 -22.14 9.08
C LEU A 311 -2.22 -20.74 9.56
N PRO A 312 -2.57 -19.81 8.64
CA PRO A 312 -3.23 -18.56 9.01
C PRO A 312 -4.56 -18.86 9.74
N TYR A 313 -4.85 -18.10 10.79
CA TYR A 313 -6.00 -18.33 11.66
C TYR A 313 -7.33 -18.27 10.88
N GLU A 314 -7.48 -17.32 9.96
CA GLU A 314 -8.70 -17.22 9.14
C GLU A 314 -8.89 -18.43 8.21
N VAL A 315 -7.80 -19.01 7.71
CA VAL A 315 -7.87 -20.23 6.89
C VAL A 315 -8.41 -21.37 7.75
N ALA A 316 -7.79 -21.61 8.91
CA ALA A 316 -8.17 -22.69 9.81
C ALA A 316 -9.59 -22.53 10.38
N MET A 317 -10.03 -21.30 10.66
CA MET A 317 -11.36 -21.01 11.19
C MET A 317 -12.47 -21.24 10.15
N ARG A 318 -12.23 -20.91 8.88
CA ARG A 318 -13.23 -21.01 7.81
C ARG A 318 -13.27 -22.40 7.16
N SER A 319 -12.16 -23.13 7.22
CA SER A 319 -12.11 -24.50 6.73
C SER A 319 -12.79 -25.46 7.70
N SER A 320 -13.76 -26.25 7.24
CA SER A 320 -14.41 -27.30 8.03
C SER A 320 -13.47 -28.43 8.44
N ASP A 321 -12.39 -28.62 7.69
CA ASP A 321 -11.56 -29.83 7.78
C ASP A 321 -10.51 -29.78 8.91
N TYR A 322 -10.38 -28.62 9.58
CA TYR A 322 -9.30 -28.39 10.54
C TYR A 322 -9.82 -28.05 11.93
N MET A 323 -9.11 -28.55 12.92
CA MET A 323 -9.32 -28.22 14.31
C MET A 323 -8.11 -27.44 14.84
N ILE A 324 -8.38 -26.24 15.36
CA ILE A 324 -7.37 -25.36 15.94
C ILE A 324 -7.01 -25.87 17.34
N ILE A 325 -5.72 -26.12 17.57
CA ILE A 325 -5.17 -26.57 18.86
C ILE A 325 -4.62 -25.37 19.63
N ASP A 326 -3.81 -24.54 18.98
CA ASP A 326 -3.27 -23.30 19.54
C ASP A 326 -3.59 -22.16 18.58
N HIS A 327 -4.48 -21.26 19.00
CA HIS A 327 -4.94 -20.13 18.20
C HIS A 327 -3.90 -19.02 18.05
N ASN A 328 -2.92 -18.96 18.95
CA ASN A 328 -1.90 -17.91 18.95
C ASN A 328 -0.50 -18.52 18.91
N PHE A 329 -0.20 -19.23 17.82
CA PHE A 329 1.06 -19.97 17.67
C PHE A 329 2.24 -19.09 17.20
N GLU A 330 1.97 -17.83 16.80
CA GLU A 330 2.97 -16.86 16.38
C GLU A 330 3.75 -16.24 17.57
N GLN A 331 4.98 -15.79 17.31
CA GLN A 331 5.75 -15.02 18.29
C GLN A 331 5.51 -13.52 18.11
N GLY A 332 4.87 -12.90 19.09
CA GLY A 332 4.62 -11.46 19.12
C GLY A 332 3.38 -11.06 18.33
N ASP A 333 3.26 -9.75 18.08
CA ASP A 333 2.11 -9.18 17.39
C ASP A 333 2.12 -9.50 15.89
N PRO A 334 0.94 -9.70 15.27
CA PRO A 334 0.84 -10.13 13.89
C PRO A 334 1.37 -9.03 12.98
N MET A 335 2.51 -9.31 12.34
CA MET A 335 3.15 -8.35 11.47
C MET A 335 2.40 -8.24 10.14
N LYS A 336 2.23 -7.01 9.67
CA LYS A 336 1.46 -6.70 8.47
C LYS A 336 2.25 -7.03 7.20
N THR A 337 1.75 -7.97 6.41
CA THR A 337 2.22 -8.26 5.05
C THR A 337 1.58 -7.26 4.09
N ARG A 338 2.36 -6.79 3.12
CA ARG A 338 1.94 -5.72 2.20
C ARG A 338 1.72 -6.28 0.81
N PHE A 339 0.55 -5.93 0.29
CA PHE A 339 0.06 -6.32 -1.01
C PHE A 339 -0.05 -5.10 -1.90
N MET A 340 0.28 -5.31 -3.17
CA MET A 340 0.13 -4.34 -4.23
C MET A 340 -1.08 -4.76 -5.06
N VAL A 341 -2.03 -3.85 -5.21
CA VAL A 341 -3.11 -3.98 -6.18
C VAL A 341 -2.56 -3.54 -7.52
N VAL A 342 -2.62 -4.42 -8.50
CA VAL A 342 -2.10 -4.23 -9.84
C VAL A 342 -3.26 -4.16 -10.81
N GLU A 343 -3.24 -3.14 -11.65
CA GLU A 343 -4.22 -2.90 -12.70
C GLU A 343 -3.51 -2.86 -14.06
N ASN A 344 -4.25 -3.15 -15.14
CA ASN A 344 -3.81 -2.93 -16.51
C ASN A 344 -3.83 -1.43 -16.84
N ASN A 345 -2.73 -0.74 -16.55
CA ASN A 345 -2.56 0.70 -16.71
C ASN A 345 -1.24 1.00 -17.46
N PRO A 346 -1.26 1.00 -18.80
CA PRO A 346 -0.05 1.12 -19.60
C PRO A 346 0.68 2.43 -19.36
N ASP A 347 2.02 2.42 -19.46
CA ASP A 347 2.81 3.65 -19.48
C ASP A 347 2.77 4.30 -20.86
N HIS A 348 1.99 5.36 -21.02
CA HIS A 348 1.92 6.10 -22.28
C HIS A 348 3.29 6.66 -22.70
N THR A 349 4.16 6.94 -21.73
CA THR A 349 5.49 7.48 -22.00
C THR A 349 6.44 6.48 -22.64
N LEU A 350 6.07 5.19 -22.70
CA LEU A 350 6.83 4.15 -23.40
C LEU A 350 6.40 3.97 -24.85
N TYR A 351 5.15 4.30 -25.20
CA TYR A 351 4.58 4.03 -26.52
C TYR A 351 4.47 5.28 -27.39
N GLU A 352 4.23 6.46 -26.78
CA GLU A 352 3.92 7.67 -27.54
C GLU A 352 5.14 8.57 -27.72
N ASP A 353 5.37 9.01 -28.97
CA ASP A 353 6.49 9.89 -29.31
C ASP A 353 6.43 11.27 -28.64
N ARG A 354 5.23 11.73 -28.25
CA ARG A 354 5.07 13.02 -27.54
C ARG A 354 5.82 13.09 -26.22
N TYR A 355 6.10 11.94 -25.60
CA TYR A 355 6.83 11.84 -24.33
C TYR A 355 8.30 11.46 -24.50
N ARG A 356 8.84 11.57 -25.73
CA ARG A 356 10.24 11.28 -26.03
C ARG A 356 11.21 12.27 -25.40
N THR A 357 10.78 13.43 -24.90
CA THR A 357 11.67 14.34 -24.16
C THR A 357 11.57 14.09 -22.65
N THR A 358 12.70 14.22 -21.95
CA THR A 358 12.75 14.05 -20.50
C THR A 358 11.77 14.98 -19.80
N ASP A 359 11.67 16.24 -20.23
CA ASP A 359 10.76 17.21 -19.63
C ASP A 359 9.28 16.84 -19.85
N ALA A 360 8.91 16.29 -21.03
CA ALA A 360 7.55 15.82 -21.27
C ALA A 360 7.22 14.59 -20.43
N LYS A 361 8.13 13.62 -20.32
CA LYS A 361 7.98 12.42 -19.49
C LYS A 361 7.90 12.77 -17.99
N THR A 362 8.74 13.70 -17.52
CA THR A 362 8.66 14.22 -16.15
C THR A 362 7.34 14.94 -15.93
N GLY A 363 6.91 15.82 -16.84
CA GLY A 363 5.65 16.53 -16.74
C GLY A 363 4.44 15.59 -16.66
N TYR A 364 4.44 14.52 -17.46
CA TYR A 364 3.42 13.46 -17.42
C TYR A 364 3.36 12.82 -16.01
N TRP A 365 4.48 12.30 -15.53
CA TRP A 365 4.52 11.55 -14.28
C TRP A 365 4.33 12.42 -13.04
N THR A 366 4.89 13.64 -13.02
CA THR A 366 4.67 14.57 -11.90
C THR A 366 3.20 14.97 -11.79
N ARG A 367 2.47 15.12 -12.91
CA ARG A 367 1.02 15.36 -12.87
C ARG A 367 0.26 14.16 -12.31
N ARG A 368 0.56 12.95 -12.77
CA ARG A 368 -0.07 11.71 -12.24
C ARG A 368 0.16 11.54 -10.75
N LEU A 369 1.40 11.73 -10.28
CA LEU A 369 1.72 11.66 -8.85
C LEU A 369 0.99 12.76 -8.06
N ALA A 370 0.91 13.98 -8.59
CA ALA A 370 0.18 15.07 -7.95
C ALA A 370 -1.33 14.80 -7.85
N THR A 371 -1.92 14.11 -8.83
CA THR A 371 -3.35 13.74 -8.80
C THR A 371 -3.63 12.61 -7.81
N ILE A 372 -2.68 11.70 -7.60
CA ILE A 372 -2.77 10.70 -6.52
C ILE A 372 -2.70 11.40 -5.15
N ALA A 373 -1.78 12.36 -5.00
CA ALA A 373 -1.62 13.14 -3.78
C ALA A 373 -2.84 14.04 -3.49
N ASN A 374 -3.55 14.48 -4.54
CA ASN A 374 -4.72 15.35 -4.47
C ASN A 374 -5.86 14.80 -5.35
N PRO A 375 -6.69 13.87 -4.85
CA PRO A 375 -7.79 13.30 -5.64
C PRO A 375 -8.85 14.35 -6.02
N HIS A 376 -8.99 15.44 -5.25
CA HIS A 376 -9.94 16.53 -5.52
C HIS A 376 -9.42 17.58 -6.51
N LEU A 377 -8.21 17.41 -7.07
CA LEU A 377 -7.63 18.39 -7.99
C LEU A 377 -8.42 18.50 -9.31
N GLY A 378 -9.29 17.53 -9.62
CA GLY A 378 -10.20 17.55 -10.78
C GLY A 378 -11.43 18.45 -10.61
N ASP A 379 -11.90 18.66 -9.38
CA ASP A 379 -13.12 19.43 -9.07
C ASP A 379 -12.84 20.85 -8.55
N ALA A 380 -11.63 21.09 -8.03
CA ALA A 380 -11.24 22.41 -7.57
C ALA A 380 -10.97 23.34 -8.77
N VAL A 381 -11.41 24.60 -8.64
CA VAL A 381 -11.07 25.74 -9.54
C VAL A 381 -9.67 25.51 -10.10
N PRO A 382 -9.50 25.43 -11.44
CA PRO A 382 -8.31 24.85 -12.02
C PRO A 382 -7.11 25.53 -11.40
N ALA A 383 -6.20 24.77 -10.80
CA ALA A 383 -4.96 25.31 -10.23
C ALA A 383 -4.24 26.22 -11.24
N GLY A 384 -4.50 26.07 -12.54
CA GLY A 384 -4.13 27.01 -13.60
C GLY A 384 -4.72 28.43 -13.48
N LEU A 385 -6.01 28.60 -13.14
CA LEU A 385 -6.65 29.90 -12.94
C LEU A 385 -6.11 30.60 -11.70
N MET A 386 -6.01 29.91 -10.57
CA MET A 386 -5.44 30.51 -9.35
C MET A 386 -3.94 30.79 -9.50
N ARG A 387 -3.20 30.00 -10.28
CA ARG A 387 -1.81 30.32 -10.68
C ARG A 387 -1.75 31.53 -11.61
N MET A 388 -2.68 31.66 -12.55
CA MET A 388 -2.79 32.83 -13.42
C MET A 388 -3.13 34.09 -12.61
N LEU A 389 -4.08 33.99 -11.67
CA LEU A 389 -4.44 35.05 -10.74
C LEU A 389 -3.27 35.39 -9.81
N GLY A 390 -2.60 34.40 -9.22
CA GLY A 390 -1.42 34.60 -8.38
C GLY A 390 -0.25 35.25 -9.11
N MET A 391 -0.01 34.89 -10.38
CA MET A 391 0.96 35.56 -11.25
C MET A 391 0.53 36.98 -11.61
N GLY A 392 -0.76 37.20 -11.91
CA GLY A 392 -1.31 38.53 -12.19
C GLY A 392 -1.18 39.47 -11.00
N VAL A 393 -1.57 39.01 -9.80
CA VAL A 393 -1.43 39.74 -8.54
C VAL A 393 0.05 39.94 -8.18
N GLY A 394 0.92 38.97 -8.46
CA GLY A 394 2.37 39.09 -8.25
C GLY A 394 3.03 40.12 -9.17
N ALA A 395 2.65 40.17 -10.45
CA ALA A 395 3.12 41.20 -11.39
C ALA A 395 2.64 42.60 -10.98
N LEU A 396 1.39 42.73 -10.54
CA LEU A 396 0.84 43.96 -9.98
C LEU A 396 1.60 44.40 -8.72
N ALA A 397 1.92 43.46 -7.83
CA ALA A 397 2.67 43.72 -6.61
C ALA A 397 4.08 44.28 -6.91
N ILE A 398 4.81 43.68 -7.86
CA ILE A 398 6.13 44.16 -8.29
C ILE A 398 6.02 45.57 -8.87
N LEU A 399 5.02 45.82 -9.72
CA LEU A 399 4.77 47.15 -10.31
C LEU A 399 4.53 48.19 -9.22
N LEU A 400 3.68 47.90 -8.24
CA LEU A 400 3.37 48.79 -7.12
C LEU A 400 4.56 49.04 -6.20
N LEU A 401 5.40 48.03 -5.96
CA LEU A 401 6.65 48.17 -5.19
C LEU A 401 7.67 49.06 -5.92
N VAL A 402 7.84 48.89 -7.23
CA VAL A 402 8.74 49.70 -8.05
C VAL A 402 8.25 51.16 -8.10
N LEU A 403 6.95 51.37 -8.30
CA LEU A 403 6.35 52.71 -8.31
C LEU A 403 6.45 53.38 -6.92
N GLY A 404 6.17 52.67 -5.84
CA GLY A 404 6.33 53.20 -4.48
C GLY A 404 7.77 53.54 -4.14
N ALA A 405 8.73 52.68 -4.49
CA ALA A 405 10.16 52.93 -4.30
C ALA A 405 10.65 54.14 -5.12
N TYR A 406 10.20 54.26 -6.38
CA TYR A 406 10.50 55.41 -7.23
C TYR A 406 9.92 56.70 -6.64
N GLY A 407 8.65 56.70 -6.22
CA GLY A 407 7.99 57.85 -5.60
C GLY A 407 8.68 58.31 -4.31
N MET A 408 9.13 57.39 -3.45
CA MET A 408 9.92 57.74 -2.27
C MET A 408 11.31 58.28 -2.62
N SER A 409 11.99 57.71 -3.62
CA SER A 409 13.32 58.19 -4.04
C SER A 409 13.29 59.57 -4.69
N ALA A 410 12.17 59.92 -5.33
CA ALA A 410 11.96 61.20 -5.99
C ALA A 410 11.32 62.26 -5.07
N SER A 411 11.12 61.96 -3.78
CA SER A 411 10.46 62.84 -2.80
C SER A 411 9.04 63.27 -3.20
N MET A 412 8.35 62.46 -4.01
CA MET A 412 7.03 62.78 -4.52
C MET A 412 5.94 62.25 -3.59
N THR A 413 5.05 63.13 -3.14
CA THR A 413 3.88 62.75 -2.31
C THR A 413 2.78 62.07 -3.14
N ALA A 414 2.71 62.33 -4.44
CA ALA A 414 1.79 61.71 -5.40
C ALA A 414 2.54 61.21 -6.66
N LEU A 415 2.17 60.04 -7.15
CA LEU A 415 2.78 59.41 -8.33
C LEU A 415 2.25 60.06 -9.62
N SER A 416 3.09 60.78 -10.37
CA SER A 416 2.75 61.25 -11.72
C SER A 416 2.87 60.08 -12.72
N LEU A 417 1.75 59.43 -13.02
CA LEU A 417 1.69 58.26 -13.91
C LEU A 417 1.24 58.63 -15.34
N PRO A 418 1.61 57.83 -16.36
CA PRO A 418 1.09 57.97 -17.73
C PRO A 418 -0.44 57.81 -17.78
N GLN A 419 -1.11 58.45 -18.75
CA GLN A 419 -2.58 58.49 -18.91
C GLN A 419 -3.30 57.12 -18.86
N GLY A 420 -2.60 56.00 -19.11
CA GLY A 420 -3.16 54.65 -18.98
C GLY A 420 -3.29 54.10 -17.54
N LEU A 421 -2.78 54.80 -16.52
CA LEU A 421 -2.72 54.34 -15.12
C LEU A 421 -3.36 55.32 -14.13
N GLU A 422 -4.23 56.23 -14.61
CA GLU A 422 -4.89 57.26 -13.78
C GLU A 422 -5.71 56.68 -12.61
N TRP A 423 -6.17 55.43 -12.72
CA TRP A 423 -6.88 54.74 -11.64
C TRP A 423 -6.01 54.46 -10.39
N ILE A 424 -4.67 54.60 -10.48
CA ILE A 424 -3.70 54.49 -9.38
C ILE A 424 -3.23 55.89 -8.90
N SER A 425 -3.60 56.98 -9.58
CA SER A 425 -3.07 58.32 -9.33
C SER A 425 -3.35 58.89 -7.93
N SER A 426 -4.35 58.35 -7.22
CA SER A 426 -4.68 58.72 -5.84
C SER A 426 -3.81 58.04 -4.77
N LEU A 427 -2.94 57.10 -5.15
CA LEU A 427 -2.05 56.41 -4.24
C LEU A 427 -0.80 57.23 -3.94
N THR A 428 -0.62 57.57 -2.67
CA THR A 428 0.65 58.10 -2.16
C THR A 428 1.75 57.07 -2.35
N ALA A 429 3.01 57.50 -2.45
CA ALA A 429 4.16 56.59 -2.59
C ALA A 429 4.21 55.52 -1.47
N THR A 430 3.82 55.90 -0.24
CA THR A 430 3.65 54.99 0.90
C THR A 430 2.45 54.05 0.75
N GLY A 431 1.33 54.52 0.20
CA GLY A 431 0.16 53.69 -0.11
C GLY A 431 0.44 52.65 -1.20
N ALA A 432 1.18 53.03 -2.25
CA ALA A 432 1.61 52.12 -3.31
C ALA A 432 2.56 51.03 -2.79
N LEU A 433 3.50 51.39 -1.89
CA LEU A 433 4.37 50.42 -1.21
C LEU A 433 3.59 49.47 -0.29
N GLY A 434 2.66 49.99 0.51
CA GLY A 434 1.81 49.19 1.39
C GLY A 434 0.92 48.21 0.64
N LEU A 435 0.26 48.65 -0.44
CA LEU A 435 -0.51 47.79 -1.32
C LEU A 435 0.36 46.80 -2.08
N GLY A 436 1.57 47.20 -2.50
CA GLY A 436 2.54 46.32 -3.14
C GLY A 436 2.97 45.17 -2.21
N LEU A 437 3.24 45.47 -0.93
CA LEU A 437 3.58 44.46 0.08
C LEU A 437 2.38 43.55 0.40
N ALA A 438 1.18 44.11 0.54
CA ALA A 438 -0.04 43.33 0.79
C ALA A 438 -0.39 42.42 -0.40
N ALA A 439 -0.27 42.92 -1.63
CA ALA A 439 -0.45 42.13 -2.85
C ALA A 439 0.64 41.07 -3.02
N ALA A 440 1.89 41.37 -2.63
CA ALA A 440 2.96 40.37 -2.60
C ALA A 440 2.68 39.26 -1.59
N ALA A 441 2.19 39.60 -0.39
CA ALA A 441 1.78 38.61 0.62
C ALA A 441 0.56 37.79 0.16
N ALA A 442 -0.43 38.44 -0.47
CA ALA A 442 -1.59 37.75 -1.04
C ALA A 442 -1.20 36.82 -2.20
N SER A 443 -0.34 37.27 -3.12
CA SER A 443 0.24 36.44 -4.18
C SER A 443 1.03 35.28 -3.59
N PHE A 444 1.80 35.52 -2.52
CA PHE A 444 2.54 34.47 -1.82
C PHE A 444 1.61 33.41 -1.22
N VAL A 445 0.54 33.81 -0.54
CA VAL A 445 -0.47 32.89 0.02
C VAL A 445 -1.21 32.15 -1.10
N MET A 446 -1.62 32.84 -2.17
CA MET A 446 -2.28 32.23 -3.32
C MET A 446 -1.38 31.27 -4.09
N LEU A 447 -0.06 31.46 -4.09
CA LEU A 447 0.88 30.55 -4.76
C LEU A 447 1.34 29.39 -3.84
N SER A 448 1.32 29.59 -2.52
CA SER A 448 1.76 28.58 -1.52
C SER A 448 0.63 27.65 -1.07
N SER A 449 -0.61 28.15 -0.97
CA SER A 449 -1.79 27.37 -0.56
C SER A 449 -2.19 26.25 -1.52
N GLN A 450 -1.64 26.20 -2.74
CA GLN A 450 -2.08 25.26 -3.78
C GLN A 450 -1.27 23.97 -3.88
N ALA A 451 -0.24 23.81 -3.06
CA ALA A 451 0.80 22.82 -3.33
C ALA A 451 0.98 21.75 -2.24
N THR A 452 0.13 21.72 -1.22
CA THR A 452 0.13 20.61 -0.26
C THR A 452 -0.69 19.46 -0.82
N GLY A 453 -0.10 18.28 -0.96
CA GLY A 453 -0.87 17.04 -1.12
C GLY A 453 -1.80 16.86 0.08
N SER A 454 -2.98 16.27 -0.11
CA SER A 454 -3.79 15.78 1.01
C SER A 454 -3.29 14.40 1.50
N ARG A 455 -2.56 13.68 0.64
CA ARG A 455 -1.99 12.34 0.92
C ARG A 455 -0.56 12.22 0.41
N GLY A 456 0.22 11.33 1.02
CA GLY A 456 1.54 10.94 0.52
C GLY A 456 1.43 10.02 -0.69
N VAL A 457 2.54 9.77 -1.39
CA VAL A 457 2.56 8.89 -2.56
C VAL A 457 3.78 7.99 -2.54
N ARG A 458 3.58 6.67 -2.65
CA ARG A 458 4.63 5.69 -2.86
C ARG A 458 4.85 5.48 -4.35
N ALA A 459 6.07 5.64 -4.82
CA ALA A 459 6.45 5.48 -6.21
C ALA A 459 7.63 4.49 -6.32
N MET A 460 7.47 3.46 -7.16
CA MET A 460 8.51 2.47 -7.42
C MET A 460 9.06 2.65 -8.84
N PHE A 461 10.34 3.02 -8.95
CA PHE A 461 11.04 3.21 -10.21
C PHE A 461 11.93 2.02 -10.51
N LEU A 462 11.67 1.32 -11.62
CA LEU A 462 12.58 0.30 -12.14
C LEU A 462 13.62 0.95 -13.04
N PHE A 463 14.88 0.73 -12.72
CA PHE A 463 16.03 0.99 -13.57
C PHE A 463 16.41 -0.33 -14.23
N ARG A 464 16.31 -0.40 -15.56
CA ARG A 464 16.60 -1.61 -16.33
C ARG A 464 18.12 -1.88 -16.38
N ARG A 465 18.50 -3.04 -16.91
CA ARG A 465 19.89 -3.38 -17.23
C ARG A 465 20.24 -2.72 -18.56
N ASP A 466 21.15 -1.74 -18.56
CA ASP A 466 21.73 -1.20 -19.79
C ASP A 466 23.21 -0.87 -19.54
N LYS A 467 24.02 -1.04 -20.59
CA LYS A 467 25.49 -1.13 -20.55
C LYS A 467 26.17 0.10 -19.94
N THR A 468 25.46 1.23 -19.83
CA THR A 468 25.91 2.44 -19.16
C THR A 468 25.41 2.48 -17.72
N ALA A 469 26.19 1.92 -16.80
CA ALA A 469 26.11 2.05 -15.33
C ALA A 469 24.75 2.52 -14.77
N ALA A 470 23.92 1.56 -14.34
CA ALA A 470 22.70 1.76 -13.56
C ALA A 470 22.94 2.40 -12.17
N SER A 471 23.94 3.27 -11.98
CA SER A 471 24.11 3.93 -10.69
C SER A 471 22.92 4.86 -10.41
N ILE A 472 22.26 4.65 -9.27
CA ILE A 472 21.11 5.45 -8.81
C ILE A 472 21.57 6.67 -7.99
N GLY A 473 22.88 6.81 -7.79
CA GLY A 473 23.49 7.75 -6.83
C GLY A 473 23.05 9.21 -6.98
N ASP A 474 22.78 9.72 -8.18
CA ASP A 474 22.36 11.12 -8.36
C ASP A 474 20.96 11.41 -7.82
N ILE A 475 20.08 10.41 -7.94
CA ILE A 475 18.68 10.46 -7.48
C ILE A 475 18.69 10.16 -5.98
N GLU A 476 19.44 9.16 -5.55
CA GLU A 476 19.60 8.82 -4.14
C GLU A 476 20.15 10.01 -3.34
N ASN A 477 21.22 10.64 -3.82
CA ASN A 477 21.78 11.85 -3.22
C ASN A 477 20.77 13.00 -3.22
N TYR A 478 19.94 13.11 -4.26
CA TYR A 478 18.87 14.11 -4.27
C TYR A 478 17.82 13.83 -3.19
N LEU A 479 17.30 12.61 -3.12
CA LEU A 479 16.30 12.20 -2.14
C LEU A 479 16.83 12.35 -0.71
N ARG A 480 18.08 11.95 -0.45
CA ARG A 480 18.78 12.16 0.82
C ARG A 480 18.89 13.64 1.19
N ASN A 481 19.25 14.51 0.23
CA ASN A 481 19.37 15.95 0.49
C ASN A 481 18.04 16.61 0.88
N TYR A 482 16.92 16.09 0.36
CA TYR A 482 15.58 16.57 0.69
C TYR A 482 14.92 15.79 1.84
N GLY A 483 15.59 14.79 2.42
CA GLY A 483 15.04 13.97 3.49
C GLY A 483 13.88 13.07 3.06
N VAL A 484 13.77 12.77 1.77
CA VAL A 484 12.72 11.90 1.21
C VAL A 484 13.02 10.46 1.56
N ARG A 485 12.01 9.76 2.06
CA ARG A 485 12.04 8.34 2.39
C ARG A 485 12.24 7.50 1.12
N HIS A 486 13.30 6.68 1.09
CA HIS A 486 13.54 5.78 -0.04
C HIS A 486 14.38 4.57 0.37
N THR A 487 14.23 3.49 -0.39
CA THR A 487 15.07 2.29 -0.32
C THR A 487 15.36 1.76 -1.72
N VAL A 488 16.50 1.08 -1.88
CA VAL A 488 16.94 0.51 -3.15
C VAL A 488 16.93 -1.00 -3.03
N VAL A 489 16.23 -1.65 -3.96
CA VAL A 489 16.08 -3.11 -4.02
C VAL A 489 16.68 -3.59 -5.34
N ARG A 490 17.58 -4.58 -5.29
CA ARG A 490 18.11 -5.23 -6.50
C ARG A 490 17.20 -6.41 -6.83
N ILE A 491 16.65 -6.46 -8.05
CA ILE A 491 15.73 -7.55 -8.45
C ILE A 491 16.50 -8.78 -8.94
N ASP A 492 17.67 -8.54 -9.52
CA ASP A 492 18.45 -9.56 -10.21
C ASP A 492 19.83 -9.70 -9.55
N GLU A 493 20.37 -10.92 -9.57
CA GLU A 493 21.75 -11.17 -9.12
C GLU A 493 22.77 -10.58 -10.12
N ASP A 494 23.87 -10.04 -9.59
CA ASP A 494 24.98 -9.42 -10.33
C ASP A 494 25.87 -10.47 -11.09
N SER A 495 25.34 -11.64 -11.43
CA SER A 495 26.12 -12.78 -11.94
C SER A 495 26.66 -12.63 -13.37
N ASN A 496 26.29 -11.56 -14.09
CA ASN A 496 26.82 -11.27 -15.43
C ASN A 496 27.82 -10.10 -15.40
N ARG A 497 29.09 -10.40 -15.69
CA ARG A 497 30.27 -9.53 -15.49
C ARG A 497 30.23 -8.15 -16.17
N ASP A 498 29.34 -7.92 -17.15
CA ASP A 498 29.41 -6.76 -18.04
C ASP A 498 28.23 -5.77 -17.94
N ALA A 499 27.20 -6.05 -17.12
CA ALA A 499 26.05 -5.14 -16.96
C ALA A 499 25.53 -5.11 -15.52
N PRO A 500 25.28 -3.92 -14.94
CA PRO A 500 24.75 -3.80 -13.59
C PRO A 500 23.33 -4.38 -13.51
N ALA A 501 22.98 -5.03 -12.39
CA ALA A 501 21.64 -5.56 -12.18
C ALA A 501 20.53 -4.51 -12.26
N SER A 502 19.33 -4.94 -12.66
CA SER A 502 18.15 -4.07 -12.57
C SER A 502 17.79 -3.79 -11.13
N MET A 503 17.41 -2.56 -10.85
CA MET A 503 17.14 -2.08 -9.50
C MET A 503 15.79 -1.38 -9.44
N VAL A 504 15.07 -1.57 -8.34
CA VAL A 504 13.90 -0.80 -7.97
C VAL A 504 14.30 0.22 -6.92
N LEU A 505 14.07 1.49 -7.23
CA LEU A 505 14.08 2.55 -6.23
C LEU A 505 12.64 2.74 -5.75
N ASP A 506 12.38 2.39 -4.51
CA ASP A 506 11.10 2.62 -3.86
C ASP A 506 11.19 3.91 -3.04
N VAL A 507 10.28 4.84 -3.31
CA VAL A 507 10.28 6.20 -2.77
C VAL A 507 8.92 6.51 -2.16
N GLU A 508 8.91 7.01 -0.94
CA GLU A 508 7.70 7.53 -0.28
C GLU A 508 7.80 9.05 -0.20
N PHE A 509 6.95 9.73 -0.97
CA PHE A 509 6.81 11.18 -0.94
C PHE A 509 5.80 11.58 0.12
N ASP A 510 6.22 12.46 1.03
CA ASP A 510 5.33 13.13 1.95
C ASP A 510 4.43 14.12 1.18
N PRO A 511 3.24 14.48 1.69
CA PRO A 511 2.38 15.47 1.04
C PRO A 511 3.09 16.84 0.86
N GLU A 512 4.11 17.10 1.67
CA GLU A 512 4.93 18.31 1.59
C GLU A 512 5.92 18.31 0.42
N ASP A 513 6.31 17.14 -0.08
CA ASP A 513 7.26 17.01 -1.19
C ASP A 513 6.66 17.48 -2.53
N PHE A 514 5.33 17.59 -2.58
CA PHE A 514 4.57 18.15 -3.69
C PHE A 514 4.55 19.69 -3.68
N LYS A 515 4.96 20.34 -2.57
CA LYS A 515 4.95 21.80 -2.46
C LYS A 515 5.90 22.43 -3.48
N TYR A 516 5.40 23.44 -4.20
CA TYR A 516 6.24 24.30 -5.01
C TYR A 516 6.78 25.43 -4.12
N GLY A 517 8.10 25.55 -4.02
CA GLY A 517 8.71 26.66 -3.31
C GLY A 517 8.41 28.00 -4.01
N PRO A 518 8.13 29.09 -3.27
CA PRO A 518 7.86 30.41 -3.86
C PRO A 518 9.08 30.97 -4.62
N PHE A 519 10.30 30.68 -4.14
CA PHE A 519 11.54 31.05 -4.83
C PHE A 519 11.92 30.13 -6.00
N ALA A 520 11.24 28.98 -6.15
CA ALA A 520 11.47 28.08 -7.29
C ALA A 520 10.91 28.66 -8.61
N MET A 521 10.00 29.64 -8.54
CA MET A 521 9.47 30.31 -9.72
C MET A 521 10.42 31.37 -10.29
N LEU A 522 11.22 32.03 -9.44
CA LEU A 522 12.11 33.13 -9.82
C LEU A 522 13.40 32.67 -10.50
N PHE A 523 13.89 31.49 -10.16
CA PHE A 523 15.09 30.92 -10.78
C PHE A 523 14.70 29.70 -11.60
N ARG A 524 14.70 29.82 -12.93
CA ARG A 524 14.46 28.72 -13.89
C ARG A 524 15.37 27.49 -13.67
N ARG A 525 16.47 27.65 -12.92
CA ARG A 525 17.40 26.60 -12.48
C ARG A 525 17.21 26.12 -11.02
N ALA A 526 16.45 26.83 -10.18
CA ALA A 526 16.17 26.42 -8.80
C ALA A 526 14.85 25.66 -8.71
N ARG A 527 14.93 24.36 -9.06
CA ARG A 527 14.12 23.22 -8.56
C ARG A 527 12.65 23.51 -8.20
N GLY A 528 11.73 23.03 -9.06
CA GLY A 528 10.31 22.82 -8.72
C GLY A 528 10.11 21.85 -7.54
N SER A 529 8.89 21.32 -7.37
CA SER A 529 8.59 20.38 -6.27
C SER A 529 9.64 19.26 -6.16
N VAL A 530 9.85 18.75 -4.94
CA VAL A 530 10.85 17.71 -4.67
C VAL A 530 10.60 16.50 -5.58
N VAL A 531 9.33 16.15 -5.75
CA VAL A 531 8.85 15.12 -6.68
C VAL A 531 9.29 15.40 -8.12
N ASN A 532 9.10 16.61 -8.63
CA ASN A 532 9.52 16.97 -9.99
C ASN A 532 11.03 16.80 -10.18
N GLY A 533 11.83 17.29 -9.22
CA GLY A 533 13.29 17.13 -9.28
C GLY A 533 13.75 15.67 -9.21
N ALA A 534 13.11 14.84 -8.38
CA ALA A 534 13.39 13.41 -8.28
C ALA A 534 13.05 12.68 -9.59
N VAL A 535 11.85 12.90 -10.12
CA VAL A 535 11.38 12.31 -11.38
C VAL A 535 12.23 12.78 -12.57
N LYS A 536 12.60 14.07 -12.61
CA LYS A 536 13.50 14.61 -13.65
C LYS A 536 14.86 13.95 -13.63
N LYS A 537 15.46 13.79 -12.44
CA LYS A 537 16.75 13.09 -12.30
C LYS A 537 16.63 11.62 -12.68
N ALA A 538 15.52 10.96 -12.34
CA ALA A 538 15.25 9.59 -12.74
C ALA A 538 15.25 9.42 -14.27
N PHE A 539 14.57 10.30 -15.01
CA PHE A 539 14.48 10.17 -16.46
C PHE A 539 15.67 10.76 -17.23
N ALA A 540 16.31 11.82 -16.72
CA ALA A 540 17.41 12.51 -17.41
C ALA A 540 18.62 11.60 -17.67
N ARG A 541 18.91 10.70 -16.73
CA ARG A 541 20.08 9.82 -16.81
C ARG A 541 19.96 8.73 -17.87
N TRP A 542 18.73 8.34 -18.23
CA TRP A 542 18.44 7.11 -18.95
C TRP A 542 17.88 7.29 -20.37
N LYS A 543 18.01 8.50 -20.96
CA LYS A 543 17.50 8.85 -22.31
C LYS A 543 16.14 8.19 -22.61
N ASN A 544 15.19 8.42 -21.70
CA ASN A 544 13.76 8.10 -21.76
C ASN A 544 13.34 6.61 -21.71
N ARG A 545 14.19 5.62 -22.07
CA ARG A 545 13.71 4.23 -22.30
C ARG A 545 13.99 3.18 -21.23
N GLY A 546 14.92 3.40 -20.31
CA GLY A 546 15.22 2.36 -19.32
C GLY A 546 14.92 2.67 -17.86
N VAL A 547 14.10 3.71 -17.63
CA VAL A 547 13.39 3.87 -16.35
C VAL A 547 11.88 3.75 -16.59
N THR A 548 11.25 2.83 -15.87
CA THR A 548 9.80 2.57 -15.91
C THR A 548 9.20 2.68 -14.51
N LEU A 549 8.03 3.29 -14.39
CA LEU A 549 7.33 3.35 -13.11
C LEU A 549 6.49 2.07 -12.92
N LEU A 550 6.85 1.26 -11.92
CA LEU A 550 6.18 0.00 -11.59
C LEU A 550 4.92 0.21 -10.77
N ALA A 551 4.94 1.17 -9.85
CA ALA A 551 3.82 1.44 -8.95
C ALA A 551 3.76 2.93 -8.62
N ALA A 552 2.53 3.44 -8.50
CA ALA A 552 2.22 4.77 -7.96
C ALA A 552 0.98 4.63 -7.08
N MET A 553 1.17 4.63 -5.76
CA MET A 553 0.15 4.26 -4.79
C MET A 553 -0.03 5.37 -3.75
N PRO A 554 -1.25 5.69 -3.33
CA PRO A 554 -1.47 6.66 -2.25
C PRO A 554 -1.00 6.09 -0.91
N ILE A 555 -0.42 6.96 -0.07
CA ILE A 555 -0.05 6.68 1.32
C ILE A 555 -0.90 7.58 2.23
N GLU A 556 -1.55 6.99 3.23
CA GLU A 556 -2.30 7.76 4.23
C GLU A 556 -1.37 8.36 5.28
N ALA A 557 -1.78 9.47 5.89
CA ALA A 557 -0.96 10.16 6.90
C ALA A 557 -0.63 9.21 8.06
N GLY A 558 0.66 9.10 8.41
CA GLY A 558 1.13 8.20 9.47
C GLY A 558 1.36 6.74 9.04
N GLN A 559 1.03 6.35 7.80
CA GLN A 559 1.32 5.01 7.26
C GLN A 559 2.63 4.94 6.47
N ALA A 560 3.49 5.94 6.59
CA ALA A 560 4.81 5.90 5.97
C ALA A 560 5.70 4.83 6.62
N GLN A 561 6.48 4.13 5.80
CA GLN A 561 7.05 2.83 6.17
C GLN A 561 8.55 2.83 6.06
N LEU A 562 9.08 3.64 5.15
CA LEU A 562 10.50 3.77 4.95
C LEU A 562 11.08 4.74 6.00
N PRO A 563 12.32 4.50 6.47
CA PRO A 563 12.95 5.40 7.41
C PRO A 563 13.13 6.78 6.78
N LYS A 564 12.79 7.83 7.55
CA LYS A 564 13.00 9.21 7.11
C LYS A 564 14.47 9.54 7.18
N HIS A 565 15.06 9.93 6.06
CA HIS A 565 16.44 10.38 6.01
C HIS A 565 16.52 11.80 6.60
N THR A 566 17.57 12.07 7.36
CA THR A 566 17.86 13.45 7.79
C THR A 566 18.27 14.25 6.54
N PRO A 567 17.61 15.40 6.27
CA PRO A 567 17.92 16.19 5.09
C PRO A 567 19.34 16.73 5.23
N ARG A 568 20.24 16.34 4.32
CA ARG A 568 21.61 16.87 4.30
C ARG A 568 21.60 18.29 3.77
N ARG A 569 21.69 19.27 4.65
CA ARG A 569 21.79 20.68 4.24
C ARG A 569 23.25 21.09 4.22
N TRP A 570 24.06 20.44 3.39
CA TRP A 570 25.50 20.70 3.35
C TRP A 570 25.86 22.19 3.27
N TRP A 571 25.05 23.03 2.60
CA TRP A 571 25.32 24.47 2.57
C TRP A 571 24.97 25.16 3.90
N SER A 572 23.82 24.87 4.53
CA SER A 572 23.51 25.50 5.82
C SER A 572 24.29 24.90 6.98
N GLU A 573 24.56 23.60 6.95
CA GLU A 573 25.38 22.90 7.94
C GLU A 573 26.85 23.28 7.77
N ALA A 574 27.43 23.22 6.57
CA ALA A 574 28.83 23.65 6.39
C ALA A 574 29.01 25.15 6.60
N VAL A 575 28.05 26.01 6.24
CA VAL A 575 28.14 27.46 6.55
C VAL A 575 27.88 27.70 8.04
N SER A 576 26.98 26.97 8.69
CA SER A 576 26.77 27.05 10.14
C SER A 576 27.99 26.59 10.91
N ASP A 577 28.56 25.45 10.56
CA ASP A 577 29.74 24.86 11.18
C ASP A 577 30.97 25.72 10.90
N TRP A 578 31.12 26.23 9.67
CA TRP A 578 32.15 27.20 9.34
C TRP A 578 31.97 28.52 10.08
N LEU A 579 30.74 29.03 10.22
CA LEU A 579 30.45 30.23 11.01
C LEU A 579 30.72 29.99 12.49
N ALA A 580 30.37 28.82 13.03
CA ALA A 580 30.64 28.45 14.42
C ALA A 580 32.15 28.40 14.67
N ASP A 581 32.90 27.70 13.83
CA ASP A 581 34.36 27.59 13.90
C ASP A 581 35.06 28.94 13.66
N ALA A 582 34.54 29.74 12.73
CA ALA A 582 34.99 31.12 12.53
C ALA A 582 34.70 31.97 13.78
N THR A 583 33.50 31.93 14.35
CA THR A 583 33.18 32.72 15.55
C THR A 583 34.04 32.31 16.74
N GLU A 584 34.30 31.02 16.93
CA GLU A 584 35.19 30.51 17.98
C GLU A 584 36.63 30.97 17.76
N THR A 585 37.15 30.82 16.53
CA THR A 585 38.50 31.24 16.17
C THR A 585 38.67 32.76 16.32
N TRP A 586 37.68 33.54 15.89
CA TRP A 586 37.69 35.00 16.01
C TRP A 586 37.55 35.43 17.47
N PHE A 587 36.73 34.75 18.28
CA PHE A 587 36.62 35.00 19.72
C PHE A 587 37.94 34.72 20.44
N ILE A 588 38.65 33.64 20.10
CA ILE A 588 39.98 33.33 20.66
C ILE A 588 41.01 34.40 20.27
N ARG A 589 40.98 34.88 19.02
CA ARG A 589 41.91 35.94 18.56
C ARG A 589 41.59 37.30 19.19
N LEU A 590 40.31 37.68 19.25
CA LEU A 590 39.86 38.92 19.88
C LEU A 590 40.09 38.91 21.40
N SER A 591 39.84 37.79 22.07
CA SER A 591 40.14 37.66 23.50
C SER A 591 41.63 37.76 23.78
N ARG A 592 42.50 37.20 22.93
CA ARG A 592 43.96 37.42 23.03
C ARG A 592 44.33 38.88 22.84
N ILE A 593 43.76 39.57 21.86
CA ILE A 593 44.00 41.01 21.66
C ILE A 593 43.57 41.80 22.89
N LEU A 594 42.37 41.50 23.41
CA LEU A 594 41.82 42.15 24.59
C LEU A 594 42.70 41.91 25.84
N PHE A 595 43.07 40.67 26.13
CA PHE A 595 43.80 40.31 27.35
C PHE A 595 45.29 40.63 27.31
N PHE A 596 45.95 40.49 26.16
CA PHE A 596 47.40 40.71 26.07
C PHE A 596 47.79 42.13 25.67
N TYR A 597 46.91 42.88 25.00
CA TYR A 597 47.25 44.21 24.51
C TYR A 597 46.36 45.29 25.13
N VAL A 598 45.04 45.12 25.09
CA VAL A 598 44.12 46.18 25.55
C VAL A 598 44.13 46.32 27.07
N LEU A 599 44.02 45.23 27.81
CA LEU A 599 44.02 45.22 29.28
C LEU A 599 45.34 45.76 29.87
N PRO A 600 46.53 45.31 29.41
CA PRO A 600 47.79 45.85 29.88
C PRO A 600 47.99 47.32 29.51
N ALA A 601 47.60 47.72 28.28
CA ALA A 601 47.66 49.13 27.87
C ALA A 601 46.73 50.01 28.72
N ALA A 602 45.51 49.56 29.00
CA ALA A 602 44.57 50.25 29.87
C ALA A 602 45.09 50.34 31.32
N LEU A 603 45.75 49.29 31.82
CA LEU A 603 46.35 49.26 33.15
C LEU A 603 47.55 50.21 33.25
N VAL A 604 48.42 50.24 32.24
CA VAL A 604 49.53 51.21 32.15
C VAL A 604 48.98 52.63 32.08
N LEU A 605 47.97 52.89 31.24
CA LEU A 605 47.31 54.19 31.14
C LEU A 605 46.72 54.62 32.49
N ALA A 606 46.04 53.71 33.20
CA ALA A 606 45.48 53.97 34.52
C ALA A 606 46.57 54.26 35.57
N ILE A 607 47.71 53.57 35.53
CA ILE A 607 48.86 53.86 36.39
C ILE A 607 49.42 55.25 36.08
N VAL A 608 49.63 55.58 34.81
CA VAL A 608 50.15 56.90 34.39
C VAL A 608 49.20 58.02 34.81
N LEU A 609 47.89 57.87 34.58
CA LEU A 609 46.89 58.84 35.01
C LEU A 609 46.84 58.99 36.53
N LYS A 610 47.00 57.90 37.29
CA LYS A 610 47.07 57.95 38.76
C LYS A 610 48.33 58.66 39.25
N PHE A 611 49.48 58.46 38.60
CA PHE A 611 50.71 59.17 38.92
C PHE A 611 50.64 60.66 38.58
N LEU A 612 50.02 61.02 37.45
CA LEU A 612 49.82 62.42 37.06
C LEU A 612 48.88 63.19 37.99
N ASN A 613 47.90 62.53 38.59
CA ASN A 613 46.97 63.15 39.56
C ASN A 613 47.52 63.19 41.00
N ALA A 614 48.64 62.51 41.28
CA ALA A 614 49.28 62.51 42.59
C ALA A 614 50.43 63.53 42.71
N TRP A 615 50.77 64.18 41.61
CA TRP A 615 51.56 65.41 41.52
C TRP A 615 50.61 66.60 41.41
#